data_AF-A0A946ESN8-F1
#
_entry.id   AF-A0A946ESN8-F1
#
_cell.length_a   1.000
_cell.length_b   1.000
_cell.length_c   1.000
_cell.angle_alpha   90.00
_cell.angle_beta   90.00
_cell.angle_gamma   90.00
#
_symmetry.space_group_name_H-M   'P 1'
#
loop_
_entity.id
_entity.type
_entity.pdbx_description
1 polymer ?
#
loop_
_entity_poly.entity_id
_entity_poly.type
_entity_poly.pdbx_seq_one_letter_code
_entity_poly.pdbx_strand_id
1 'polypeptide(L)'
;MSETVEKTESYLAEAAGISVLVNGLTKTYNIYPRPVDRMMRRLPWWPTNPKQVHAVRDVNFQVHRGETLGIIGRNGSGKSTLLEMIVGTLAPDLGSVEVRGRISALLELGAGFDMEFTGRENLYLNAHLLGFSRDEIEHRVPSILEFSELGDFIDQPVKTYSSGMFVRLAFAVAISVDPDILIIDEALAVGDAAFQRKCFARIEKLKEGGATILFVSHSERMLLELCDRALLMHQGHQLMLGTPKDVVSAYHRVLFDPDWAAEATDPEAFRSRLGRDGIKDDQLVPLADTRTSRSHFDPSLVSKSRFEYENQGATLHDPMVLDQDGEQVNMLRHGDRYTYTYEISFHEDSREVRCGMLIKTVTGLELTSCGTTSRRQAVAFVPAGSTLTVSFAFTCSLLADDYFFNCGVSSVKDGARDFMHRIIDAVMIKVMPEPSLPAGHIVDLEYAPRVRLSTPDGEERMLVRDGVPVD
;
A
#
# COMPACT_ATOMS: atom_id res chain seq x y z
N MET A 1 -15.16 36.06 -33.82
CA MET A 1 -16.36 35.51 -33.17
C MET A 1 -16.37 33.98 -33.12
N SER A 2 -15.75 33.25 -34.06
CA SER A 2 -15.67 31.77 -33.99
C SER A 2 -14.63 31.26 -32.97
N GLU A 3 -13.44 31.87 -32.86
CA GLU A 3 -12.41 31.48 -31.89
C GLU A 3 -12.82 31.60 -30.41
N THR A 4 -13.71 32.55 -30.09
CA THR A 4 -14.21 32.75 -28.73
C THR A 4 -15.28 31.72 -28.36
N VAL A 5 -16.05 31.25 -29.36
CA VAL A 5 -17.07 30.20 -29.20
C VAL A 5 -16.40 28.84 -29.07
N GLU A 6 -15.39 28.52 -29.88
CA GLU A 6 -14.62 27.27 -29.76
C GLU A 6 -13.88 27.15 -28.42
N LYS A 7 -13.29 28.24 -27.90
CA LYS A 7 -12.70 28.22 -26.55
C LYS A 7 -13.76 28.01 -25.48
N THR A 8 -14.93 28.62 -25.60
CA THR A 8 -16.00 28.50 -24.59
C THR A 8 -16.64 27.11 -24.63
N GLU A 9 -16.79 26.50 -25.80
CA GLU A 9 -17.23 25.09 -25.94
C GLU A 9 -16.18 24.11 -25.43
N SER A 10 -14.88 24.37 -25.66
CA SER A 10 -13.77 23.60 -25.07
C SER A 10 -13.79 23.68 -23.54
N TYR A 11 -13.95 24.87 -22.95
CA TYR A 11 -14.03 25.06 -21.49
C TYR A 11 -15.30 24.41 -20.89
N LEU A 12 -16.43 24.45 -21.61
CA LEU A 12 -17.66 23.78 -21.19
C LEU A 12 -17.56 22.25 -21.29
N ALA A 13 -16.84 21.72 -22.28
CA ALA A 13 -16.54 20.29 -22.42
C ALA A 13 -15.55 19.79 -21.35
N GLU A 14 -14.52 20.59 -21.03
CA GLU A 14 -13.54 20.30 -19.96
C GLU A 14 -14.21 20.32 -18.58
N ALA A 15 -15.14 21.26 -18.35
CA ALA A 15 -15.95 21.31 -17.14
C ALA A 15 -16.95 20.16 -17.05
N ALA A 16 -17.46 19.61 -18.16
CA ALA A 16 -18.46 18.53 -18.15
C ALA A 16 -17.91 17.19 -17.65
N GLY A 17 -16.59 17.00 -17.64
CA GLY A 17 -15.93 15.78 -17.21
C GLY A 17 -15.49 15.74 -15.75
N ILE A 18 -15.66 16.82 -14.96
CA ILE A 18 -15.16 16.90 -13.58
C ILE A 18 -16.19 16.36 -12.60
N SER A 19 -15.78 15.42 -11.73
CA SER A 19 -16.60 14.85 -10.65
C SER A 19 -16.32 15.51 -9.30
N VAL A 20 -15.08 15.88 -9.02
CA VAL A 20 -14.68 16.61 -7.79
C VAL A 20 -13.77 17.77 -8.15
N LEU A 21 -14.09 18.97 -7.66
CA LEU A 21 -13.28 20.17 -7.80
C LEU A 21 -12.99 20.77 -6.42
N VAL A 22 -11.71 20.91 -6.08
CA VAL A 22 -11.24 21.46 -4.80
C VAL A 22 -10.42 22.72 -5.10
N ASN A 23 -10.86 23.86 -4.56
CA ASN A 23 -10.26 25.17 -4.79
C ASN A 23 -9.91 25.85 -3.46
N GLY A 24 -8.62 26.09 -3.22
CA GLY A 24 -8.09 26.90 -2.12
C GLY A 24 -8.43 26.37 -0.73
N LEU A 25 -8.62 25.06 -0.61
CA LEU A 25 -9.23 24.48 0.58
C LEU A 25 -8.31 24.60 1.79
N THR A 26 -8.81 25.21 2.86
CA THR A 26 -8.04 25.45 4.10
C THR A 26 -8.87 25.11 5.33
N LYS A 27 -8.24 24.42 6.29
CA LYS A 27 -8.82 24.09 7.59
C LYS A 27 -7.83 24.29 8.74
N THR A 28 -8.27 25.01 9.77
CA THR A 28 -7.49 25.36 10.95
C THR A 28 -8.24 25.00 12.24
N TYR A 29 -7.61 24.18 13.07
CA TYR A 29 -8.10 23.85 14.41
C TYR A 29 -7.44 24.74 15.46
N ASN A 30 -8.25 25.25 16.38
CA ASN A 30 -7.77 26.00 17.55
C ASN A 30 -7.66 25.05 18.75
N ILE A 31 -6.45 24.75 19.17
CA ILE A 31 -6.18 23.91 20.35
C ILE A 31 -6.04 24.82 21.57
N TYR A 32 -6.93 24.61 22.54
CA TYR A 32 -6.91 25.32 23.82
C TYR A 32 -6.27 24.43 24.88
N PRO A 33 -5.31 24.94 25.67
CA PRO A 33 -4.67 24.16 26.73
C PRO A 33 -5.65 23.78 27.85
N ARG A 34 -6.73 24.55 28.06
CA ARG A 34 -7.78 24.24 29.03
C ARG A 34 -9.17 24.33 28.40
N PRO A 35 -10.12 23.44 28.76
CA PRO A 35 -11.50 23.50 28.28
C PRO A 35 -12.20 24.83 28.60
N VAL A 36 -11.85 25.45 29.73
CA VAL A 36 -12.41 26.73 30.19
C VAL A 36 -12.04 27.88 29.25
N ASP A 37 -10.85 27.85 28.64
CA ASP A 37 -10.41 28.89 27.70
C ASP A 37 -11.23 28.89 26.41
N ARG A 38 -11.75 27.72 26.00
CA ARG A 38 -12.70 27.60 24.87
C ARG A 38 -14.03 28.30 25.19
N MET A 39 -14.51 28.19 26.42
CA MET A 39 -15.77 28.79 26.88
C MET A 39 -15.62 30.31 27.10
N MET A 40 -14.48 30.75 27.62
CA MET A 40 -14.22 32.16 27.92
C MET A 40 -13.76 33.00 26.70
N ARG A 41 -13.67 32.41 25.50
CA ARG A 41 -13.33 33.12 24.25
C ARG A 41 -14.21 34.34 23.95
N ARG A 42 -15.46 34.37 24.44
CA ARG A 42 -16.37 35.53 24.25
C ARG A 42 -16.04 36.73 25.15
N LEU A 43 -15.18 36.57 26.16
CA LEU A 43 -14.83 37.63 27.10
C LEU A 43 -13.52 38.32 26.64
N PRO A 44 -13.54 39.62 26.31
CA PRO A 44 -12.41 40.32 25.69
C PRO A 44 -11.20 40.50 26.62
N TRP A 45 -11.35 40.22 27.92
CA TRP A 45 -10.33 40.36 28.96
C TRP A 45 -9.66 39.04 29.35
N TRP A 46 -10.11 37.89 28.81
CA TRP A 46 -9.50 36.60 29.09
C TRP A 46 -8.37 36.30 28.09
N PRO A 47 -7.12 36.06 28.53
CA PRO A 47 -6.02 35.75 27.62
C PRO A 47 -6.27 34.39 26.97
N THR A 48 -6.79 34.41 25.74
CA THR A 48 -6.91 33.21 24.91
C THR A 48 -5.84 33.27 23.85
N ASN A 49 -4.80 32.43 24.00
CA ASN A 49 -3.81 32.23 22.95
C ASN A 49 -3.89 30.77 22.47
N PRO A 50 -4.91 30.43 21.66
CA PRO A 50 -5.06 29.08 21.16
C PRO A 50 -3.88 28.74 20.24
N LYS A 51 -3.32 27.53 20.41
CA LYS A 51 -2.37 27.00 19.45
C LYS A 51 -3.14 26.64 18.18
N GLN A 52 -2.86 27.34 17.09
CA GLN A 52 -3.48 27.04 15.79
C GLN A 52 -2.76 25.87 15.13
N VAL A 53 -3.52 24.89 14.68
CA VAL A 53 -3.05 23.76 13.87
C VAL A 53 -3.80 23.80 12.55
N HIS A 54 -3.09 24.22 11.51
CA HIS A 54 -3.60 24.20 10.15
C HIS A 54 -3.49 22.78 9.59
N ALA A 55 -4.61 22.07 9.53
CA ALA A 55 -4.68 20.68 9.09
C ALA A 55 -4.62 20.55 7.56
N VAL A 56 -5.20 21.50 6.83
CA VAL A 56 -5.17 21.58 5.36
C VAL A 56 -4.96 23.06 4.99
N ARG A 57 -4.10 23.33 4.00
CA ARG A 57 -3.65 24.67 3.61
C ARG A 57 -3.59 24.81 2.10
N ASP A 58 -4.51 25.60 1.55
CA ASP A 58 -4.55 25.98 0.14
C ASP A 58 -4.38 24.79 -0.83
N VAL A 59 -5.19 23.75 -0.63
CA VAL A 59 -5.19 22.55 -1.48
C VAL A 59 -6.08 22.79 -2.71
N ASN A 60 -5.57 22.41 -3.89
CA ASN A 60 -6.14 22.71 -5.19
C ASN A 60 -5.99 21.53 -6.16
N PHE A 61 -7.08 20.85 -6.50
CA PHE A 61 -7.07 19.79 -7.50
C PHE A 61 -8.46 19.51 -8.07
N GLN A 62 -8.47 18.81 -9.21
CA GLN A 62 -9.69 18.31 -9.84
C GLN A 62 -9.53 16.82 -10.15
N VAL A 63 -10.65 16.10 -10.04
CA VAL A 63 -10.77 14.68 -10.39
C VAL A 63 -11.84 14.55 -11.47
N HIS A 64 -11.50 13.86 -12.55
CA HIS A 64 -12.39 13.59 -13.66
C HIS A 64 -13.22 12.34 -13.42
N ARG A 65 -14.36 12.23 -14.12
CA ARG A 65 -15.21 11.04 -14.08
C ARG A 65 -14.44 9.81 -14.56
N GLY A 66 -14.53 8.72 -13.81
CA GLY A 66 -13.80 7.47 -14.08
C GLY A 66 -12.32 7.51 -13.72
N GLU A 67 -11.80 8.64 -13.22
CA GLU A 67 -10.43 8.76 -12.73
C GLU A 67 -10.33 8.24 -11.29
N THR A 68 -9.24 7.53 -11.01
CA THR A 68 -8.83 7.16 -9.66
C THR A 68 -7.69 8.05 -9.19
N LEU A 69 -7.94 8.90 -8.18
CA LEU A 69 -6.95 9.75 -7.54
C LEU A 69 -6.49 9.15 -6.20
N GLY A 70 -5.21 8.82 -6.11
CA GLY A 70 -4.55 8.42 -4.87
C GLY A 70 -4.15 9.64 -4.03
N ILE A 71 -4.25 9.55 -2.70
CA ILE A 71 -3.79 10.59 -1.77
C ILE A 71 -2.83 9.94 -0.77
N ILE A 72 -1.58 10.38 -0.77
CA ILE A 72 -0.50 9.84 0.07
C ILE A 72 0.16 10.94 0.90
N GLY A 73 0.63 10.58 2.09
CA GLY A 73 1.29 11.49 3.02
C GLY A 73 1.33 10.91 4.41
N ARG A 74 2.25 11.38 5.26
CA ARG A 74 2.43 10.91 6.65
C ARG A 74 1.16 11.08 7.48
N ASN A 75 1.05 10.33 8.58
CA ASN A 75 0.01 10.55 9.58
C ASN A 75 0.03 12.01 10.05
N GLY A 76 -1.15 12.64 10.10
CA GLY A 76 -1.27 14.05 10.42
C GLY A 76 -0.95 15.02 9.27
N SER A 77 -0.81 14.55 8.02
CA SER A 77 -0.62 15.44 6.86
C SER A 77 -1.90 16.14 6.38
N GLY A 78 -3.08 15.77 6.92
CA GLY A 78 -4.36 16.38 6.58
C GLY A 78 -5.27 15.54 5.66
N LYS A 79 -4.90 14.29 5.31
CA LYS A 79 -5.66 13.44 4.36
C LYS A 79 -7.13 13.23 4.78
N SER A 80 -7.37 12.77 6.01
CA SER A 80 -8.73 12.50 6.50
C SER A 80 -9.54 13.80 6.61
N THR A 81 -8.94 14.90 7.09
CA THR A 81 -9.59 16.22 7.12
C THR A 81 -9.95 16.74 5.72
N LEU A 82 -9.09 16.48 4.73
CA LEU A 82 -9.38 16.79 3.33
C LEU A 82 -10.57 15.97 2.83
N LEU A 83 -10.59 14.67 3.09
CA LEU A 83 -11.68 13.80 2.68
C LEU A 83 -13.01 14.15 3.38
N GLU A 84 -13.01 14.47 4.68
CA GLU A 84 -14.20 14.95 5.41
C GLU A 84 -14.79 16.23 4.79
N MET A 85 -13.94 17.14 4.31
CA MET A 85 -14.40 18.34 3.60
C MET A 85 -14.94 18.01 2.21
N ILE A 86 -14.40 17.00 1.53
CA ILE A 86 -14.91 16.56 0.21
C ILE A 86 -16.27 15.87 0.36
N VAL A 87 -16.44 15.04 1.38
CA VAL A 87 -17.71 14.39 1.71
C VAL A 87 -18.76 15.41 2.19
N GLY A 88 -18.32 16.51 2.78
CA GLY A 88 -19.19 17.55 3.34
C GLY A 88 -19.57 17.32 4.80
N THR A 89 -18.94 16.38 5.49
CA THR A 89 -19.08 16.21 6.95
C THR A 89 -18.36 17.31 7.72
N LEU A 90 -17.37 17.96 7.10
CA LEU A 90 -16.63 19.08 7.65
C LEU A 90 -16.69 20.31 6.72
N ALA A 91 -17.12 21.47 7.26
CA ALA A 91 -17.06 22.72 6.51
C ALA A 91 -15.61 23.26 6.44
N PRO A 92 -15.12 23.70 5.27
CA PRO A 92 -13.84 24.40 5.16
C PRO A 92 -13.88 25.77 5.84
N ASP A 93 -12.72 26.28 6.28
CA ASP A 93 -12.63 27.65 6.80
C ASP A 93 -12.41 28.66 5.66
N LEU A 94 -11.66 28.27 4.62
CA LEU A 94 -11.48 29.01 3.37
C LEU A 94 -11.51 28.03 2.19
N GLY A 95 -11.82 28.54 1.00
CA GLY A 95 -11.91 27.77 -0.23
C GLY A 95 -13.30 27.17 -0.46
N SER A 96 -13.40 26.27 -1.43
CA SER A 96 -14.65 25.59 -1.81
C SER A 96 -14.39 24.19 -2.35
N VAL A 97 -15.37 23.31 -2.15
CA VAL A 97 -15.46 22.00 -2.79
C VAL A 97 -16.75 21.97 -3.61
N GLU A 98 -16.65 21.54 -4.87
CA GLU A 98 -17.79 21.20 -5.70
C GLU A 98 -17.73 19.70 -6.03
N VAL A 99 -18.83 18.98 -5.78
CA VAL A 99 -18.95 17.55 -6.06
C VAL A 99 -20.16 17.29 -6.95
N ARG A 100 -19.97 16.50 -8.01
CA ARG A 100 -20.99 16.20 -9.03
C ARG A 100 -21.25 14.70 -9.14
N GLY A 101 -22.14 14.23 -8.28
CA GLY A 101 -22.57 12.83 -8.23
C GLY A 101 -22.86 12.41 -6.79
N ARG A 102 -23.31 11.17 -6.62
CA ARG A 102 -23.49 10.55 -5.31
C ARG A 102 -22.15 10.04 -4.80
N ILE A 103 -21.76 10.51 -3.62
CA ILE A 103 -20.56 10.05 -2.91
C ILE A 103 -20.95 8.86 -2.03
N SER A 104 -20.17 7.79 -2.10
CA SER A 104 -20.10 6.78 -1.04
C SER A 104 -18.71 6.84 -0.42
N ALA A 105 -18.63 7.06 0.89
CA ALA A 105 -17.36 7.21 1.60
C ALA A 105 -17.19 6.13 2.67
N LEU A 106 -16.06 5.42 2.63
CA LEU A 106 -15.66 4.39 3.59
C LEU A 106 -14.85 4.94 4.79
N LEU A 107 -14.85 6.26 4.98
CA LEU A 107 -14.12 6.96 6.04
C LEU A 107 -14.61 6.58 7.43
N GLU A 108 -15.91 6.36 7.56
CA GLU A 108 -16.57 6.00 8.81
C GLU A 108 -17.41 4.73 8.58
N LEU A 109 -16.76 3.63 8.23
CA LEU A 109 -17.43 2.34 8.04
C LEU A 109 -18.32 2.01 9.24
N GLY A 110 -19.63 1.88 8.99
CA GLY A 110 -20.64 1.62 10.02
C GLY A 110 -21.13 2.87 10.75
N ALA A 111 -20.76 4.08 10.29
CA ALA A 111 -21.42 5.30 10.72
C ALA A 111 -22.92 5.22 10.41
N GLY A 112 -23.73 5.55 11.42
CA GLY A 112 -25.17 5.39 11.35
C GLY A 112 -25.67 3.96 11.57
N PHE A 113 -24.82 3.00 11.94
CA PHE A 113 -25.32 1.75 12.53
C PHE A 113 -25.84 2.00 13.94
N ASP A 114 -27.03 1.48 14.21
CA ASP A 114 -27.56 1.34 15.55
C ASP A 114 -27.17 -0.04 16.10
N MET A 115 -26.44 -0.06 17.21
CA MET A 115 -25.92 -1.28 17.81
C MET A 115 -27.03 -2.21 18.36
N GLU A 116 -28.21 -1.65 18.64
CA GLU A 116 -29.38 -2.41 19.08
C GLU A 116 -30.16 -3.02 17.91
N PHE A 117 -29.98 -2.50 16.70
CA PHE A 117 -30.63 -3.01 15.50
C PHE A 117 -29.92 -4.26 14.97
N THR A 118 -30.68 -5.13 14.31
CA THR A 118 -30.14 -6.27 13.56
C THR A 118 -29.28 -5.80 12.38
N GLY A 119 -28.43 -6.68 11.86
CA GLY A 119 -27.69 -6.38 10.63
C GLY A 119 -28.60 -6.03 9.45
N ARG A 120 -29.76 -6.67 9.35
CA ARG A 120 -30.77 -6.38 8.33
C ARG A 120 -31.36 -4.98 8.49
N GLU A 121 -31.77 -4.60 9.71
CA GLU A 121 -32.30 -3.26 9.98
C GLU A 121 -31.25 -2.18 9.73
N ASN A 122 -29.99 -2.43 10.11
CA ASN A 122 -28.87 -1.54 9.83
C ASN A 122 -28.59 -1.39 8.33
N LEU A 123 -28.68 -2.49 7.55
CA LEU A 123 -28.58 -2.44 6.09
C LEU A 123 -29.62 -1.49 5.50
N TYR A 124 -30.90 -1.64 5.89
CA TYR A 124 -31.97 -0.75 5.41
C TYR A 124 -31.74 0.69 5.83
N LEU A 125 -31.37 0.93 7.09
CA LEU A 125 -31.12 2.27 7.62
C LEU A 125 -30.00 2.96 6.85
N ASN A 126 -28.84 2.30 6.70
CA ASN A 126 -27.69 2.88 6.02
C ASN A 126 -27.96 3.11 4.54
N ALA A 127 -28.62 2.17 3.85
CA ALA A 127 -28.96 2.36 2.45
C ALA A 127 -29.94 3.54 2.23
N HIS A 128 -30.89 3.78 3.14
CA HIS A 128 -31.73 4.98 3.09
C HIS A 128 -30.92 6.26 3.33
N LEU A 129 -29.97 6.26 4.27
CA LEU A 129 -29.08 7.42 4.51
C LEU A 129 -28.22 7.74 3.27
N LEU A 130 -27.88 6.73 2.48
CA LEU A 130 -27.17 6.88 1.20
C LEU A 130 -28.10 7.30 0.04
N GLY A 131 -29.39 7.54 0.32
CA GLY A 131 -30.34 8.13 -0.63
C GLY A 131 -31.08 7.14 -1.52
N PHE A 132 -31.13 5.85 -1.17
CA PHE A 132 -31.92 4.87 -1.92
C PHE A 132 -33.39 4.87 -1.52
N SER A 133 -34.24 4.62 -2.52
CA SER A 133 -35.63 4.24 -2.28
C SER A 133 -35.70 2.81 -1.76
N ARG A 134 -36.80 2.49 -1.05
CA ARG A 134 -37.02 1.15 -0.50
C ARG A 134 -36.97 0.06 -1.57
N ASP A 135 -37.54 0.31 -2.75
CA ASP A 135 -37.55 -0.66 -3.85
C ASP A 135 -36.14 -0.95 -4.36
N GLU A 136 -35.28 0.06 -4.49
CA GLU A 136 -33.88 -0.13 -4.90
C GLU A 136 -33.09 -0.95 -3.86
N ILE A 137 -33.38 -0.76 -2.57
CA ILE A 137 -32.74 -1.52 -1.50
C ILE A 137 -33.14 -2.99 -1.60
N GLU A 138 -34.44 -3.28 -1.71
CA GLU A 138 -34.98 -4.64 -1.76
C GLU A 138 -34.34 -5.48 -2.88
N HIS A 139 -34.08 -4.87 -4.05
CA HIS A 139 -33.40 -5.53 -5.17
C HIS A 139 -31.91 -5.81 -4.92
N ARG A 140 -31.26 -5.04 -4.02
CA ARG A 140 -29.83 -5.14 -3.70
C ARG A 140 -29.55 -5.97 -2.45
N VAL A 141 -30.54 -6.18 -1.58
CA VAL A 141 -30.39 -6.99 -0.35
C VAL A 141 -29.73 -8.34 -0.63
N PRO A 142 -30.17 -9.16 -1.62
CA PRO A 142 -29.57 -10.48 -1.83
C PRO A 142 -28.06 -10.43 -2.09
N SER A 143 -27.61 -9.50 -2.94
CA SER A 143 -26.18 -9.34 -3.23
C SER A 143 -25.37 -8.82 -2.04
N ILE A 144 -25.95 -7.94 -1.22
CA ILE A 144 -25.29 -7.43 -0.01
C ILE A 144 -25.10 -8.57 0.99
N LEU A 145 -26.12 -9.40 1.19
CA LEU A 145 -26.06 -10.54 2.11
C LEU A 145 -25.03 -11.56 1.66
N GLU A 146 -25.05 -11.92 0.37
CA GLU A 146 -24.06 -12.83 -0.23
C GLU A 146 -22.63 -12.30 -0.09
N PHE A 147 -22.41 -11.00 -0.36
CA PHE A 147 -21.10 -10.38 -0.24
C PHE A 147 -20.61 -10.33 1.22
N SER A 148 -21.50 -10.03 2.17
CA SER A 148 -21.16 -9.92 3.60
C SER A 148 -20.77 -11.25 4.24
N GLU A 149 -21.24 -12.37 3.68
CA GLU A 149 -21.10 -13.74 4.20
C GLU A 149 -21.49 -13.88 5.69
N LEU A 150 -22.46 -13.07 6.15
CA LEU A 150 -22.92 -13.14 7.53
C LEU A 150 -23.90 -14.30 7.79
N GLY A 151 -24.50 -14.86 6.75
CA GLY A 151 -25.49 -15.94 6.89
C GLY A 151 -26.60 -15.56 7.89
N ASP A 152 -26.87 -16.45 8.84
CA ASP A 152 -27.93 -16.28 9.85
C ASP A 152 -27.65 -15.15 10.86
N PHE A 153 -26.40 -14.66 10.95
CA PHE A 153 -26.06 -13.57 11.85
C PHE A 153 -26.69 -12.24 11.42
N ILE A 154 -27.16 -12.11 10.17
CA ILE A 154 -27.80 -10.87 9.70
C ILE A 154 -29.02 -10.47 10.53
N ASP A 155 -29.74 -11.43 11.09
CA ASP A 155 -30.94 -11.20 11.89
C ASP A 155 -30.62 -11.09 13.40
N GLN A 156 -29.33 -11.01 13.76
CA GLN A 156 -28.87 -10.75 15.13
C GLN A 156 -28.49 -9.27 15.30
N PRO A 157 -28.68 -8.70 16.52
CA PRO A 157 -28.25 -7.33 16.83
C PRO A 157 -26.77 -7.10 16.58
N VAL A 158 -26.40 -5.96 15.97
CA VAL A 158 -25.03 -5.65 15.59
C VAL A 158 -24.08 -5.57 16.78
N LYS A 159 -24.55 -5.23 17.99
CA LYS A 159 -23.74 -5.31 19.22
C LYS A 159 -23.17 -6.69 19.54
N THR A 160 -23.73 -7.76 18.95
CA THR A 160 -23.25 -9.13 19.10
C THR A 160 -22.19 -9.52 18.07
N TYR A 161 -21.94 -8.66 17.08
CA TYR A 161 -21.01 -8.95 16.00
C TYR A 161 -19.57 -8.87 16.48
N SER A 162 -18.72 -9.74 15.92
CA SER A 162 -17.28 -9.49 15.96
C SER A 162 -16.93 -8.24 15.14
N SER A 163 -15.77 -7.64 15.41
CA SER A 163 -15.26 -6.50 14.63
C SER A 163 -15.18 -6.82 13.12
N GLY A 164 -14.81 -8.06 12.76
CA GLY A 164 -14.80 -8.52 11.38
C GLY A 164 -16.21 -8.54 10.77
N MET A 165 -17.19 -9.13 11.45
CA MET A 165 -18.58 -9.18 10.96
C MET A 165 -19.17 -7.77 10.76
N PHE A 166 -18.88 -6.86 11.70
CA PHE A 166 -19.29 -5.46 11.63
C PHE A 166 -18.76 -4.79 10.36
N VAL A 167 -17.45 -4.89 10.12
CA VAL A 167 -16.81 -4.30 8.94
C VAL A 167 -17.31 -4.94 7.65
N ARG A 168 -17.52 -6.26 7.64
CA ARG A 168 -18.04 -6.96 6.45
C ARG A 168 -19.40 -6.44 6.03
N LEU A 169 -20.32 -6.24 6.98
CA LEU A 169 -21.62 -5.66 6.69
C LEU A 169 -21.49 -4.21 6.23
N ALA A 170 -20.77 -3.39 6.98
CA ALA A 170 -20.58 -1.98 6.66
C ALA A 170 -20.02 -1.78 5.24
N PHE A 171 -19.01 -2.59 4.88
CA PHE A 171 -18.41 -2.55 3.55
C PHE A 171 -19.37 -3.08 2.47
N ALA A 172 -20.03 -4.20 2.73
CA ALA A 172 -21.00 -4.79 1.79
C ALA A 172 -22.10 -3.80 1.42
N VAL A 173 -22.63 -3.07 2.41
CA VAL A 173 -23.63 -2.03 2.19
C VAL A 173 -23.05 -0.88 1.37
N ALA A 174 -21.92 -0.33 1.80
CA ALA A 174 -21.33 0.85 1.17
C ALA A 174 -20.89 0.65 -0.29
N ILE A 175 -20.47 -0.55 -0.67
CA ILE A 175 -20.01 -0.86 -2.05
C ILE A 175 -21.11 -1.42 -2.97
N SER A 176 -22.26 -1.78 -2.41
CA SER A 176 -23.43 -2.23 -3.18
C SER A 176 -24.28 -1.07 -3.68
N VAL A 177 -23.83 0.15 -3.45
CA VAL A 177 -24.51 1.43 -3.73
C VAL A 177 -24.22 1.94 -5.14
N ASP A 178 -23.36 1.29 -5.94
CA ASP A 178 -22.94 1.75 -7.28
C ASP A 178 -22.73 3.29 -7.34
N PRO A 179 -21.81 3.84 -6.53
CA PRO A 179 -21.64 5.28 -6.40
C PRO A 179 -21.01 5.91 -7.64
N ASP A 180 -21.32 7.19 -7.89
CA ASP A 180 -20.62 7.98 -8.92
C ASP A 180 -19.18 8.29 -8.46
N ILE A 181 -19.00 8.47 -7.15
CA ILE A 181 -17.73 8.78 -6.50
C ILE A 181 -17.57 7.88 -5.27
N LEU A 182 -16.55 7.03 -5.26
CA LEU A 182 -16.18 6.18 -4.14
C LEU A 182 -14.96 6.76 -3.43
N ILE A 183 -15.11 7.08 -2.15
CA ILE A 183 -14.00 7.52 -1.30
C ILE A 183 -13.61 6.38 -0.37
N ILE A 184 -12.34 6.03 -0.39
CA ILE A 184 -11.80 4.92 0.37
C ILE A 184 -10.72 5.47 1.29
N ASP A 185 -10.90 5.29 2.61
CA ASP A 185 -9.83 5.48 3.58
C ASP A 185 -9.12 4.15 3.85
N GLU A 186 -7.99 4.21 4.55
CA GLU A 186 -7.09 3.10 4.95
C GLU A 186 -7.81 1.89 5.63
N ALA A 187 -9.11 2.00 5.89
CA ALA A 187 -10.00 0.97 6.40
C ALA A 187 -10.18 -0.27 5.51
N LEU A 188 -9.68 -0.29 4.26
CA LEU A 188 -9.63 -1.54 3.47
C LEU A 188 -8.76 -2.63 4.12
N ALA A 189 -7.86 -2.26 5.04
CA ALA A 189 -7.03 -3.20 5.77
C ALA A 189 -7.80 -4.04 6.81
N VAL A 190 -9.11 -3.82 6.99
CA VAL A 190 -9.91 -4.52 8.00
C VAL A 190 -10.68 -5.69 7.37
N GLY A 191 -10.48 -6.90 7.91
CA GLY A 191 -11.05 -8.16 7.41
C GLY A 191 -9.96 -9.22 7.18
N ASP A 192 -10.37 -10.45 6.85
CA ASP A 192 -9.42 -11.49 6.43
C ASP A 192 -8.94 -11.30 4.98
N ALA A 193 -7.86 -11.97 4.61
CA ALA A 193 -7.25 -11.84 3.28
C ALA A 193 -8.19 -12.28 2.13
N ALA A 194 -9.14 -13.18 2.38
CA ALA A 194 -10.09 -13.62 1.37
C ALA A 194 -11.16 -12.54 1.13
N PHE A 195 -11.66 -11.91 2.20
CA PHE A 195 -12.59 -10.80 2.11
C PHE A 195 -11.95 -9.55 1.48
N GLN A 196 -10.70 -9.22 1.84
CA GLN A 196 -9.96 -8.12 1.22
C GLN A 196 -9.84 -8.30 -0.31
N ARG A 197 -9.53 -9.51 -0.80
CA ARG A 197 -9.51 -9.79 -2.24
C ARG A 197 -10.87 -9.57 -2.91
N LYS A 198 -11.97 -9.91 -2.24
CA LYS A 198 -13.34 -9.62 -2.73
C LYS A 198 -13.59 -8.11 -2.80
N CYS A 199 -13.15 -7.36 -1.79
CA CYS A 199 -13.24 -5.91 -1.78
C CYS A 199 -12.48 -5.29 -2.96
N PHE A 200 -11.23 -5.71 -3.20
CA PHE A 200 -10.44 -5.24 -4.35
C PHE A 200 -11.10 -5.55 -5.69
N ALA A 201 -11.51 -6.80 -5.91
CA ALA A 201 -12.18 -7.19 -7.15
C ALA A 201 -13.48 -6.38 -7.39
N ARG A 202 -14.18 -5.99 -6.31
CA ARG A 202 -15.37 -5.13 -6.43
C ARG A 202 -15.01 -3.68 -6.74
N ILE A 203 -13.95 -3.14 -6.14
CA ILE A 203 -13.43 -1.80 -6.43
C ILE A 203 -12.97 -1.71 -7.90
N GLU A 204 -12.24 -2.71 -8.39
CA GLU A 204 -11.83 -2.80 -9.80
C GLU A 204 -13.04 -2.80 -10.73
N LYS A 205 -14.08 -3.60 -10.43
CA LYS A 205 -15.33 -3.58 -11.22
C LYS A 205 -16.03 -2.21 -11.22
N LEU A 206 -15.99 -1.48 -10.11
CA LEU A 206 -16.53 -0.12 -10.05
C LEU A 206 -15.69 0.85 -10.90
N LYS A 207 -14.35 0.72 -10.85
CA LYS A 207 -13.43 1.48 -11.71
C LYS A 207 -13.71 1.20 -13.19
N GLU A 208 -13.82 -0.07 -13.59
CA GLU A 208 -14.18 -0.49 -14.95
C GLU A 208 -15.56 0.03 -15.37
N GLY A 209 -16.49 0.14 -14.42
CA GLY A 209 -17.82 0.74 -14.61
C GLY A 209 -17.82 2.27 -14.75
N GLY A 210 -16.66 2.93 -14.66
CA GLY A 210 -16.51 4.38 -14.81
C GLY A 210 -16.75 5.19 -13.53
N ALA A 211 -16.79 4.54 -12.36
CA ALA A 211 -16.87 5.26 -11.09
C ALA A 211 -15.59 6.07 -10.84
N THR A 212 -15.75 7.28 -10.29
CA THR A 212 -14.61 8.08 -9.81
C THR A 212 -14.16 7.53 -8.47
N ILE A 213 -12.86 7.37 -8.22
CA ILE A 213 -12.36 6.82 -6.96
C ILE A 213 -11.36 7.80 -6.34
N LEU A 214 -11.58 8.18 -5.06
CA LEU A 214 -10.57 8.84 -4.25
C LEU A 214 -10.05 7.84 -3.22
N PHE A 215 -8.76 7.59 -3.26
CA PHE A 215 -8.13 6.50 -2.52
C PHE A 215 -7.04 7.05 -1.60
N VAL A 216 -7.28 7.04 -0.28
CA VAL A 216 -6.24 7.34 0.72
C VAL A 216 -5.58 6.04 1.13
N SER A 217 -4.26 5.97 0.96
CA SER A 217 -3.49 4.82 1.40
C SER A 217 -2.04 5.14 1.71
N HIS A 218 -1.51 4.40 2.67
CA HIS A 218 -0.06 4.29 2.89
C HIS A 218 0.58 3.15 2.09
N SER A 219 -0.20 2.35 1.36
CA SER A 219 0.34 1.32 0.48
C SER A 219 0.70 1.91 -0.87
N GLU A 220 1.99 2.09 -1.10
CA GLU A 220 2.54 2.51 -2.39
C GLU A 220 2.10 1.59 -3.52
N ARG A 221 2.04 0.28 -3.25
CA ARG A 221 1.58 -0.73 -4.21
C ARG A 221 0.15 -0.46 -4.68
N MET A 222 -0.80 -0.28 -3.75
CA MET A 222 -2.19 0.00 -4.11
C MET A 222 -2.31 1.31 -4.90
N LEU A 223 -1.48 2.29 -4.57
CA LEU A 223 -1.45 3.57 -5.25
C LEU A 223 -0.90 3.44 -6.69
N LEU A 224 0.10 2.58 -6.90
CA LEU A 224 0.64 2.27 -8.23
C LEU A 224 -0.28 1.37 -9.08
N GLU A 225 -1.00 0.42 -8.46
CA GLU A 225 -1.87 -0.53 -9.16
C GLU A 225 -3.25 0.05 -9.49
N LEU A 226 -3.84 0.85 -8.59
CA LEU A 226 -5.24 1.29 -8.72
C LEU A 226 -5.39 2.73 -9.21
N CYS A 227 -4.43 3.62 -8.93
CA CYS A 227 -4.60 5.04 -9.19
C CYS A 227 -4.06 5.45 -10.57
N ASP A 228 -4.76 6.37 -11.21
CA ASP A 228 -4.33 6.96 -12.47
C ASP A 228 -3.44 8.20 -12.20
N ARG A 229 -3.75 8.93 -11.12
CA ARG A 229 -2.99 10.07 -10.60
C ARG A 229 -2.87 9.99 -9.09
N ALA A 230 -1.91 10.71 -8.52
CA ALA A 230 -1.72 10.76 -7.09
C ALA A 230 -1.36 12.17 -6.57
N LEU A 231 -1.78 12.45 -5.33
CA LEU A 231 -1.59 13.68 -4.60
C LEU A 231 -0.69 13.43 -3.38
N LEU A 232 0.43 14.14 -3.29
CA LEU A 232 1.32 14.14 -2.13
C LEU A 232 0.93 15.26 -1.16
N MET A 233 0.54 14.88 0.06
CA MET A 233 0.26 15.79 1.17
C MET A 233 1.36 15.76 2.24
N HIS A 234 1.78 16.95 2.69
CA HIS A 234 2.72 17.11 3.81
C HIS A 234 2.32 18.31 4.68
N GLN A 235 2.13 18.08 5.98
CA GLN A 235 1.81 19.14 6.97
C GLN A 235 0.67 20.09 6.52
N GLY A 236 -0.37 19.53 5.90
CA GLY A 236 -1.53 20.26 5.39
C GLY A 236 -1.35 20.86 3.99
N HIS A 237 -0.14 20.85 3.43
CA HIS A 237 0.11 21.35 2.08
C HIS A 237 0.03 20.25 1.02
N GLN A 238 -0.46 20.64 -0.16
CA GLN A 238 -0.29 19.88 -1.40
C GLN A 238 1.08 20.17 -2.01
N LEU A 239 1.97 19.19 -1.96
CA LEU A 239 3.32 19.33 -2.51
C LEU A 239 3.34 19.06 -4.01
N MET A 240 2.75 17.93 -4.40
CA MET A 240 2.82 17.41 -5.76
C MET A 240 1.52 16.70 -6.15
N LEU A 241 1.14 16.84 -7.41
CA LEU A 241 0.05 16.11 -8.05
C LEU A 241 0.59 15.62 -9.40
N GLY A 242 0.57 14.32 -9.65
CA GLY A 242 1.22 13.75 -10.82
C GLY A 242 0.91 12.26 -11.00
N THR A 243 1.79 11.56 -11.73
CA THR A 243 1.66 10.10 -11.85
C THR A 243 1.92 9.43 -10.49
N PRO A 244 1.30 8.28 -10.21
CA PRO A 244 1.58 7.49 -9.01
C PRO A 244 3.09 7.27 -8.76
N LYS A 245 3.85 6.96 -9.81
CA LYS A 245 5.29 6.68 -9.74
C LYS A 245 6.08 7.91 -9.28
N ASP A 246 5.83 9.07 -9.87
CA ASP A 246 6.54 10.30 -9.53
C ASP A 246 6.20 10.75 -8.10
N VAL A 247 4.93 10.62 -7.73
CA VAL A 247 4.43 11.00 -6.40
C VAL A 247 4.98 10.09 -5.31
N VAL A 248 5.06 8.78 -5.55
CA VAL A 248 5.71 7.83 -4.64
C VAL A 248 7.21 8.13 -4.54
N SER A 249 7.90 8.44 -5.65
CA SER A 249 9.31 8.85 -5.61
C SER A 249 9.52 10.13 -4.79
N ALA A 250 8.68 11.14 -4.99
CA ALA A 250 8.73 12.38 -4.20
C ALA A 250 8.41 12.13 -2.72
N TYR A 251 7.47 11.24 -2.42
CA TYR A 251 7.15 10.82 -1.07
C TYR A 251 8.34 10.19 -0.36
N HIS A 252 9.06 9.28 -1.04
CA HIS A 252 10.29 8.66 -0.54
C HIS A 252 11.37 9.71 -0.21
N ARG A 253 11.59 10.69 -1.09
CA ARG A 253 12.53 11.79 -0.84
C ARG A 253 12.15 12.54 0.44
N VAL A 254 10.88 12.89 0.61
CA VAL A 254 10.40 13.57 1.83
C VAL A 254 10.51 12.71 3.10
N LEU A 255 10.44 11.39 2.98
CA LEU A 255 10.56 10.48 4.12
C LEU A 255 12.00 10.25 4.57
N PHE A 256 12.91 10.07 3.62
CA PHE A 256 14.25 9.55 3.88
C PHE A 256 15.37 10.58 3.73
N ASP A 257 15.11 11.71 3.06
CA ASP A 257 16.07 12.80 2.91
C ASP A 257 15.66 14.02 3.78
N PRO A 258 16.44 14.33 4.84
CA PRO A 258 16.16 15.46 5.73
C PRO A 258 16.10 16.81 5.03
N ASP A 259 16.86 17.01 3.95
CA ASP A 259 16.90 18.27 3.21
C ASP A 259 15.60 18.46 2.41
N TRP A 260 15.10 17.36 1.81
CA TRP A 260 13.79 17.37 1.15
C TRP A 260 12.65 17.54 2.16
N ALA A 261 12.76 16.96 3.35
CA ALA A 261 11.77 17.12 4.41
C ALA A 261 11.68 18.57 4.94
N ALA A 262 12.81 19.27 5.01
CA ALA A 262 12.84 20.68 5.42
C ALA A 262 12.18 21.60 4.38
N GLU A 263 12.48 21.39 3.10
CA GLU A 263 11.88 22.17 2.00
C GLU A 263 10.42 21.81 1.72
N ALA A 264 9.98 20.60 2.05
CA ALA A 264 8.59 20.16 1.98
C ALA A 264 7.63 20.97 2.87
N THR A 265 8.14 21.89 3.68
CA THR A 265 7.32 22.87 4.42
C THR A 265 6.84 24.04 3.56
N ASP A 266 7.48 24.27 2.41
CA ASP A 266 7.12 25.30 1.43
C ASP A 266 6.87 24.64 0.05
N PRO A 267 5.61 24.56 -0.41
CA PRO A 267 5.28 23.95 -1.70
C PRO A 267 5.97 24.57 -2.91
N GLU A 268 6.23 25.89 -2.90
CA GLU A 268 6.87 26.56 -4.03
C GLU A 268 8.36 26.21 -4.10
N ALA A 269 9.06 26.24 -2.95
CA ALA A 269 10.44 25.80 -2.84
C ALA A 269 10.59 24.34 -3.28
N PHE A 270 9.71 23.46 -2.79
CA PHE A 270 9.68 22.04 -3.13
C PHE A 270 9.52 21.81 -4.65
N ARG A 271 8.53 22.47 -5.28
CA ARG A 271 8.31 22.35 -6.74
C ARG A 271 9.46 22.93 -7.55
N SER A 272 10.05 24.04 -7.10
CA SER A 272 11.23 24.64 -7.74
C SER A 272 12.42 23.67 -7.70
N ARG A 273 12.67 22.98 -6.57
CA ARG A 273 13.73 21.97 -6.47
C ARG A 273 13.43 20.78 -7.37
N LEU A 274 12.19 20.27 -7.36
CA LEU A 274 11.74 19.22 -8.27
C LEU A 274 11.95 19.59 -9.75
N GLY A 275 11.72 20.85 -10.12
CA GLY A 275 11.92 21.37 -11.47
C GLY A 275 13.39 21.60 -11.84
N ARG A 276 14.26 21.97 -10.87
CA ARG A 276 15.71 22.15 -11.06
C ARG A 276 16.45 20.82 -11.19
N ASP A 277 16.10 19.87 -10.33
CA ASP A 277 16.60 18.50 -10.43
C ASP A 277 15.98 17.81 -11.66
N GLY A 278 14.82 18.28 -12.11
CA GLY A 278 14.10 17.80 -13.28
C GLY A 278 13.54 16.40 -13.04
N ILE A 279 12.26 16.19 -13.34
CA ILE A 279 11.82 14.86 -13.73
C ILE A 279 12.36 14.65 -15.16
N LYS A 280 13.67 14.44 -15.27
CA LYS A 280 14.19 13.70 -16.41
C LYS A 280 13.68 12.28 -16.19
N ASP A 281 13.06 11.71 -17.22
CA ASP A 281 12.90 10.25 -17.34
C ASP A 281 14.27 9.53 -17.17
N ASP A 282 15.36 10.29 -17.22
CA ASP A 282 16.76 9.94 -16.98
C ASP A 282 17.34 10.39 -15.62
N GLN A 283 16.54 10.70 -14.61
CA GLN A 283 17.05 10.91 -13.24
C GLN A 283 16.31 10.07 -12.19
N LEU A 284 16.42 8.75 -12.36
CA LEU A 284 17.02 7.94 -11.30
C LEU A 284 18.15 8.76 -10.68
N VAL A 285 18.14 8.92 -9.36
CA VAL A 285 19.29 9.38 -8.56
C VAL A 285 20.57 8.98 -9.28
N PRO A 286 21.56 9.88 -9.54
CA PRO A 286 22.79 9.48 -10.18
C PRO A 286 23.28 8.22 -9.50
N LEU A 287 23.20 7.11 -10.24
CA LEU A 287 23.97 5.92 -9.95
C LEU A 287 25.39 6.45 -9.92
N ALA A 288 25.88 6.72 -8.70
CA ALA A 288 27.30 6.87 -8.46
C ALA A 288 27.94 5.71 -9.22
N ASP A 289 28.68 6.04 -10.29
CA ASP A 289 29.37 5.12 -11.20
C ASP A 289 29.13 3.64 -10.90
N THR A 290 27.99 3.05 -11.32
CA THR A 290 27.82 1.59 -11.33
C THR A 290 28.48 1.01 -12.57
N ARG A 291 29.73 1.42 -12.81
CA ARG A 291 30.68 0.50 -13.41
C ARG A 291 31.04 -0.50 -12.32
N THR A 292 30.37 -1.65 -12.35
CA THR A 292 30.80 -2.88 -11.63
C THR A 292 30.92 -2.74 -10.11
N SER A 293 29.86 -2.34 -9.41
CA SER A 293 29.82 -2.53 -7.95
C SER A 293 29.57 -4.01 -7.67
N ARG A 294 30.61 -4.74 -7.25
CA ARG A 294 30.49 -6.14 -6.81
C ARG A 294 29.51 -6.23 -5.64
N SER A 295 28.91 -7.40 -5.45
CA SER A 295 28.21 -7.68 -4.19
C SER A 295 29.14 -7.44 -3.01
N HIS A 296 28.61 -6.87 -1.94
CA HIS A 296 29.40 -6.52 -0.78
C HIS A 296 28.52 -6.48 0.48
N PHE A 297 29.16 -6.31 1.63
CA PHE A 297 28.49 -6.08 2.89
C PHE A 297 28.46 -4.60 3.22
N ASP A 298 27.27 -4.08 3.47
CA ASP A 298 27.02 -2.77 4.07
C ASP A 298 26.61 -2.95 5.54
N PRO A 299 27.48 -2.58 6.51
CA PRO A 299 27.17 -2.68 7.94
C PRO A 299 25.98 -1.82 8.40
N SER A 300 25.56 -0.83 7.62
CA SER A 300 24.44 0.06 7.95
C SER A 300 23.08 -0.55 7.60
N LEU A 301 23.06 -1.55 6.71
CA LEU A 301 21.85 -2.24 6.27
C LEU A 301 21.45 -3.31 7.28
N VAL A 302 20.79 -2.86 8.35
CA VAL A 302 20.35 -3.70 9.48
C VAL A 302 18.83 -3.75 9.54
N SER A 303 18.29 -4.94 9.77
CA SER A 303 16.86 -5.14 9.99
C SER A 303 16.38 -4.48 11.30
N LYS A 304 15.56 -3.44 11.18
CA LYS A 304 14.92 -2.75 12.34
C LYS A 304 13.65 -3.43 12.83
N SER A 305 13.08 -4.33 12.02
CA SER A 305 11.85 -5.08 12.31
C SER A 305 12.12 -6.53 12.72
N ARG A 306 13.40 -6.88 12.95
CA ARG A 306 13.79 -8.22 13.40
C ARG A 306 13.01 -8.61 14.65
N PHE A 307 12.34 -9.76 14.57
CA PHE A 307 11.56 -10.31 15.67
C PHE A 307 11.88 -11.80 15.83
N GLU A 308 12.17 -12.20 17.06
CA GLU A 308 12.58 -13.56 17.41
C GLU A 308 11.51 -14.18 18.30
N TYR A 309 10.94 -15.31 17.87
CA TYR A 309 9.98 -16.06 18.66
C TYR A 309 10.70 -16.76 19.82
N GLU A 310 9.98 -17.06 20.89
CA GLU A 310 10.54 -17.81 22.02
C GLU A 310 11.11 -19.15 21.54
N ASN A 311 12.29 -19.50 22.04
CA ASN A 311 12.91 -20.77 21.72
C ASN A 311 12.23 -21.91 22.51
N GLN A 312 12.01 -23.02 21.83
CA GLN A 312 11.36 -24.22 22.36
C GLN A 312 12.25 -25.42 22.04
N GLY A 313 13.43 -25.47 22.67
CA GLY A 313 14.35 -26.59 22.56
C GLY A 313 15.40 -26.50 21.44
N ALA A 314 15.37 -25.44 20.62
CA ALA A 314 16.45 -25.13 19.68
C ALA A 314 16.65 -23.62 19.55
N THR A 315 17.87 -23.16 19.27
CA THR A 315 18.20 -21.73 19.07
C THR A 315 18.83 -21.53 17.70
N LEU A 316 18.46 -20.44 17.03
CA LEU A 316 18.95 -20.07 15.71
C LEU A 316 20.05 -19.03 15.89
N HIS A 317 21.15 -19.19 15.17
CA HIS A 317 22.32 -18.32 15.25
C HIS A 317 22.73 -17.82 13.87
N ASP A 318 23.24 -16.60 13.85
CA ASP A 318 23.98 -15.97 12.77
C ASP A 318 23.41 -16.18 11.35
N PRO A 319 22.14 -15.82 11.11
CA PRO A 319 21.60 -15.84 9.76
C PRO A 319 22.34 -14.81 8.90
N MET A 320 22.83 -15.24 7.74
CA MET A 320 23.61 -14.40 6.83
C MET A 320 23.51 -14.88 5.38
N VAL A 321 23.83 -13.99 4.44
CA VAL A 321 23.97 -14.32 3.02
C VAL A 321 25.45 -14.27 2.66
N LEU A 322 25.93 -15.29 1.95
CA LEU A 322 27.30 -15.42 1.47
C LEU A 322 27.34 -15.35 -0.05
N ASP A 323 28.40 -14.76 -0.60
CA ASP A 323 28.70 -14.82 -2.03
C ASP A 323 29.42 -16.14 -2.43
N GLN A 324 29.96 -16.19 -3.66
CA GLN A 324 30.64 -17.38 -4.18
C GLN A 324 32.03 -17.62 -3.57
N ASP A 325 32.64 -16.57 -3.03
CA ASP A 325 33.93 -16.64 -2.35
C ASP A 325 33.76 -17.01 -0.86
N GLY A 326 32.51 -17.06 -0.39
CA GLY A 326 32.16 -17.38 1.00
C GLY A 326 32.14 -16.15 1.91
N GLU A 327 32.24 -14.95 1.34
CA GLU A 327 32.22 -13.69 2.08
C GLU A 327 30.78 -13.26 2.36
N GLN A 328 30.54 -12.69 3.54
CA GLN A 328 29.22 -12.19 3.91
C GLN A 328 28.86 -10.98 3.05
N VAL A 329 27.63 -10.94 2.54
CA VAL A 329 27.09 -9.85 1.73
C VAL A 329 25.63 -9.57 2.10
N ASN A 330 25.20 -8.33 1.89
CA ASN A 330 23.79 -7.94 1.97
C ASN A 330 23.38 -6.96 0.87
N MET A 331 24.35 -6.51 0.06
CA MET A 331 24.15 -5.81 -1.21
C MET A 331 24.33 -6.82 -2.35
N LEU A 332 23.23 -7.29 -2.92
CA LEU A 332 23.20 -8.35 -3.92
C LEU A 332 23.06 -7.77 -5.33
N ARG A 333 23.49 -8.55 -6.33
CA ARG A 333 23.27 -8.28 -7.74
C ARG A 333 22.31 -9.30 -8.33
N HIS A 334 21.48 -8.81 -9.24
CA HIS A 334 20.67 -9.67 -10.08
C HIS A 334 21.56 -10.64 -10.90
N GLY A 335 21.13 -11.89 -11.03
CA GLY A 335 21.81 -12.95 -11.78
C GLY A 335 22.98 -13.63 -11.06
N ASP A 336 23.53 -13.02 -10.00
CA ASP A 336 24.63 -13.62 -9.24
C ASP A 336 24.12 -14.72 -8.30
N ARG A 337 25.00 -15.68 -7.96
CA ARG A 337 24.70 -16.81 -7.06
C ARG A 337 25.12 -16.49 -5.63
N TYR A 338 24.26 -16.84 -4.68
CA TYR A 338 24.45 -16.62 -3.26
C TYR A 338 24.03 -17.84 -2.43
N THR A 339 24.44 -17.86 -1.17
CA THR A 339 24.02 -18.87 -0.19
C THR A 339 23.46 -18.19 1.05
N TYR A 340 22.18 -18.42 1.37
CA TYR A 340 21.63 -18.03 2.67
C TYR A 340 21.89 -19.13 3.69
N THR A 341 22.50 -18.81 4.82
CA THR A 341 22.90 -19.80 5.82
C THR A 341 22.59 -19.34 7.24
N TYR A 342 22.38 -20.29 8.15
CA TYR A 342 22.24 -20.07 9.58
C TYR A 342 22.56 -21.35 10.35
N GLU A 343 22.87 -21.21 11.64
CA GLU A 343 23.15 -22.35 12.53
C GLU A 343 22.00 -22.59 13.51
N ILE A 344 21.84 -23.84 13.94
CA ILE A 344 20.82 -24.26 14.90
C ILE A 344 21.49 -25.06 16.02
N SER A 345 21.40 -24.59 17.25
CA SER A 345 21.83 -25.33 18.45
C SER A 345 20.62 -26.02 19.08
N PHE A 346 20.68 -27.33 19.29
CA PHE A 346 19.58 -28.11 19.89
C PHE A 346 19.83 -28.33 21.38
N HIS A 347 18.85 -28.01 22.22
CA HIS A 347 18.90 -28.18 23.68
C HIS A 347 18.11 -29.40 24.16
N GLU A 348 17.28 -29.98 23.29
CA GLU A 348 16.55 -31.22 23.54
C GLU A 348 16.60 -32.17 22.33
N ASP A 349 16.39 -33.46 22.61
CA ASP A 349 16.29 -34.51 21.60
C ASP A 349 15.11 -34.24 20.66
N SER A 350 15.40 -34.08 19.37
CA SER A 350 14.43 -33.59 18.39
C SER A 350 14.24 -34.58 17.25
N ARG A 351 12.99 -34.84 16.85
CA ARG A 351 12.63 -35.80 15.79
C ARG A 351 11.93 -35.13 14.61
N GLU A 352 12.12 -35.72 13.42
CA GLU A 352 11.60 -35.21 12.15
C GLU A 352 11.85 -33.69 11.98
N VAL A 353 13.07 -33.26 12.28
CA VAL A 353 13.50 -31.86 12.26
C VAL A 353 13.47 -31.32 10.83
N ARG A 354 12.89 -30.13 10.69
CA ARG A 354 12.77 -29.41 9.42
C ARG A 354 13.20 -27.98 9.58
N CYS A 355 13.95 -27.52 8.58
CA CYS A 355 14.53 -26.20 8.51
C CYS A 355 13.98 -25.51 7.27
N GLY A 356 13.70 -24.22 7.36
CA GLY A 356 13.22 -23.44 6.22
C GLY A 356 13.59 -21.98 6.28
N MET A 357 13.53 -21.37 5.11
CA MET A 357 13.71 -19.95 4.88
C MET A 357 12.53 -19.38 4.11
N LEU A 358 12.30 -18.08 4.28
CA LEU A 358 11.25 -17.33 3.59
C LEU A 358 11.84 -15.97 3.22
N ILE A 359 11.67 -15.58 1.97
CA ILE A 359 12.00 -14.25 1.46
C ILE A 359 10.71 -13.45 1.34
N LYS A 360 10.70 -12.22 1.84
CA LYS A 360 9.57 -11.30 1.70
C LYS A 360 10.05 -9.87 1.42
N THR A 361 9.16 -9.04 0.90
CA THR A 361 9.42 -7.60 0.73
C THR A 361 9.38 -6.87 2.09
N VAL A 362 9.88 -5.64 2.14
CA VAL A 362 9.74 -4.76 3.32
C VAL A 362 8.28 -4.49 3.73
N THR A 363 7.34 -4.62 2.79
CA THR A 363 5.90 -4.46 3.05
C THR A 363 5.24 -5.71 3.65
N GLY A 364 5.98 -6.81 3.76
CA GLY A 364 5.49 -8.08 4.33
C GLY A 364 4.96 -9.09 3.30
N LEU A 365 4.94 -8.75 2.00
CA LEU A 365 4.57 -9.71 0.94
C LEU A 365 5.57 -10.87 0.88
N GLU A 366 5.11 -12.08 1.17
CA GLU A 366 5.86 -13.32 1.03
C GLU A 366 6.12 -13.65 -0.45
N LEU A 367 7.39 -13.69 -0.85
CA LEU A 367 7.79 -13.93 -2.23
C LEU A 367 8.01 -15.42 -2.51
N THR A 368 8.81 -16.07 -1.68
CA THR A 368 9.14 -17.48 -1.83
C THR A 368 9.64 -18.07 -0.52
N SER A 369 9.45 -19.37 -0.32
CA SER A 369 10.01 -20.12 0.80
C SER A 369 10.65 -21.41 0.32
N CYS A 370 11.69 -21.85 1.03
CA CYS A 370 12.36 -23.11 0.77
C CYS A 370 12.62 -23.82 2.10
N GLY A 371 12.52 -25.13 2.13
CA GLY A 371 12.80 -25.89 3.35
C GLY A 371 12.77 -27.39 3.13
N THR A 372 13.12 -28.13 4.18
CA THR A 372 13.06 -29.60 4.22
C THR A 372 11.62 -30.07 4.48
N THR A 373 10.71 -29.77 3.54
CA THR A 373 9.26 -29.92 3.71
C THR A 373 8.73 -31.35 3.52
N SER A 374 9.45 -32.22 2.82
CA SER A 374 9.06 -33.62 2.65
C SER A 374 9.59 -34.53 3.76
N ARG A 375 8.89 -35.62 4.05
CA ARG A 375 9.33 -36.61 5.06
C ARG A 375 10.70 -37.24 4.73
N ARG A 376 11.09 -37.25 3.45
CA ARG A 376 12.39 -37.76 2.98
C ARG A 376 13.53 -36.75 3.14
N GLN A 377 13.22 -35.46 3.33
CA GLN A 377 14.20 -34.39 3.49
C GLN A 377 14.35 -33.94 4.95
N ALA A 378 13.40 -34.30 5.81
CA ALA A 378 13.49 -34.03 7.25
C ALA A 378 14.66 -34.82 7.88
N VAL A 379 15.36 -34.19 8.82
CA VAL A 379 16.38 -34.87 9.62
C VAL A 379 15.64 -35.73 10.66
N ALA A 380 15.76 -37.05 10.55
CA ALA A 380 14.95 -37.98 11.33
C ALA A 380 15.11 -37.79 12.85
N PHE A 381 16.34 -37.52 13.29
CA PHE A 381 16.67 -37.31 14.70
C PHE A 381 17.91 -36.42 14.84
N VAL A 382 17.85 -35.51 15.82
CA VAL A 382 18.97 -34.66 16.24
C VAL A 382 19.08 -34.75 17.76
N PRO A 383 20.21 -35.23 18.32
CA PRO A 383 20.38 -35.34 19.75
C PRO A 383 20.63 -33.96 20.40
N ALA A 384 20.20 -33.81 21.65
CA ALA A 384 20.49 -32.63 22.46
C ALA A 384 22.00 -32.34 22.53
N GLY A 385 22.36 -31.06 22.47
CA GLY A 385 23.74 -30.57 22.43
C GLY A 385 24.38 -30.56 21.03
N SER A 386 23.65 -30.96 19.99
CA SER A 386 24.14 -30.91 18.61
C SER A 386 23.90 -29.55 17.96
N THR A 387 24.74 -29.23 16.96
CA THR A 387 24.57 -28.06 16.09
C THR A 387 24.36 -28.49 14.65
N LEU A 388 23.42 -27.86 13.95
CA LEU A 388 23.21 -28.01 12.50
C LEU A 388 23.47 -26.69 11.78
N THR A 389 24.24 -26.74 10.70
CA THR A 389 24.36 -25.64 9.75
C THR A 389 23.40 -25.89 8.58
N VAL A 390 22.54 -24.91 8.28
CA VAL A 390 21.56 -25.01 7.21
C VAL A 390 21.88 -23.97 6.15
N SER A 391 22.00 -24.39 4.89
CA SER A 391 22.37 -23.50 3.79
C SER A 391 21.45 -23.69 2.58
N PHE A 392 21.07 -22.58 1.95
CA PHE A 392 20.19 -22.51 0.78
C PHE A 392 20.91 -21.74 -0.32
N ALA A 393 21.41 -22.46 -1.33
CA ALA A 393 22.00 -21.84 -2.51
C ALA A 393 20.91 -21.35 -3.47
N PHE A 394 21.05 -20.13 -3.98
CA PHE A 394 20.10 -19.55 -4.93
C PHE A 394 20.81 -18.65 -5.95
N THR A 395 20.13 -18.41 -7.08
CA THR A 395 20.50 -17.35 -8.03
C THR A 395 19.57 -16.18 -7.76
N CYS A 396 20.10 -14.96 -7.67
CA CYS A 396 19.28 -13.79 -7.33
C CYS A 396 18.51 -13.32 -8.56
N SER A 397 17.27 -13.77 -8.69
CA SER A 397 16.33 -13.30 -9.71
C SER A 397 15.41 -12.17 -9.20
N LEU A 398 15.74 -11.56 -8.05
CA LEU A 398 14.99 -10.44 -7.49
C LEU A 398 15.42 -9.15 -8.20
N LEU A 399 14.46 -8.25 -8.45
CA LEU A 399 14.76 -6.93 -9.01
C LEU A 399 15.20 -5.96 -7.91
N ALA A 400 15.56 -4.74 -8.30
CA ALA A 400 16.16 -3.76 -7.41
C ALA A 400 15.17 -3.27 -6.35
N ASP A 401 15.33 -3.75 -5.12
CA ASP A 401 14.54 -3.35 -3.94
C ASP A 401 15.21 -3.89 -2.65
N ASP A 402 14.60 -3.60 -1.51
CA ASP A 402 14.96 -4.12 -0.20
C ASP A 402 14.09 -5.33 0.18
N TYR A 403 14.71 -6.38 0.72
CA TYR A 403 14.04 -7.63 1.09
C TYR A 403 14.47 -8.14 2.46
N PHE A 404 13.63 -8.98 3.04
CA PHE A 404 13.90 -9.68 4.29
C PHE A 404 13.96 -11.19 4.10
N PHE A 405 15.00 -11.78 4.69
CA PHE A 405 15.14 -13.22 4.82
C PHE A 405 14.76 -13.63 6.24
N ASN A 406 13.94 -14.67 6.33
CA ASN A 406 13.52 -15.28 7.58
C ASN A 406 14.12 -16.67 7.67
N CYS A 407 14.27 -17.20 8.89
CA CYS A 407 14.67 -18.59 9.12
C CYS A 407 13.80 -19.22 10.21
N GLY A 408 13.66 -20.53 10.12
CA GLY A 408 12.90 -21.29 11.11
C GLY A 408 13.33 -22.75 11.18
N VAL A 409 13.09 -23.33 12.35
CA VAL A 409 13.24 -24.76 12.62
C VAL A 409 11.99 -25.28 13.33
N SER A 410 11.54 -26.46 12.92
CA SER A 410 10.38 -27.16 13.48
C SER A 410 10.72 -28.63 13.72
N SER A 411 10.05 -29.25 14.67
CA SER A 411 10.16 -30.68 14.96
C SER A 411 8.78 -31.26 15.24
N VAL A 412 8.69 -32.58 15.34
CA VAL A 412 7.46 -33.27 15.74
C VAL A 412 7.56 -33.66 17.21
N LYS A 413 6.65 -33.13 18.03
CA LYS A 413 6.50 -33.43 19.46
C LYS A 413 5.07 -33.92 19.71
N ASP A 414 4.93 -35.04 20.41
CA ASP A 414 3.63 -35.67 20.71
C ASP A 414 2.72 -35.93 19.49
N GLY A 415 3.33 -36.18 18.33
CA GLY A 415 2.61 -36.44 17.07
C GLY A 415 2.12 -35.19 16.32
N ALA A 416 2.27 -34.00 16.91
CA ALA A 416 2.01 -32.71 16.27
C ALA A 416 3.32 -32.04 15.86
N ARG A 417 3.29 -31.26 14.77
CA ARG A 417 4.45 -30.45 14.36
C ARG A 417 4.35 -29.08 15.02
N ASP A 418 5.43 -28.66 15.65
CA ASP A 418 5.53 -27.31 16.22
C ASP A 418 6.85 -26.64 15.83
N PHE A 419 6.86 -25.31 15.85
CA PHE A 419 8.06 -24.52 15.64
C PHE A 419 8.91 -24.52 16.90
N MET A 420 10.16 -24.98 16.77
CA MET A 420 11.11 -24.90 17.87
C MET A 420 11.68 -23.49 17.99
N HIS A 421 11.93 -22.82 16.86
CA HIS A 421 12.41 -21.44 16.85
C HIS A 421 12.20 -20.79 15.48
N ARG A 422 11.96 -19.48 15.47
CA ARG A 422 11.75 -18.71 14.23
C ARG A 422 12.25 -17.28 14.40
N ILE A 423 12.97 -16.78 13.41
CA ILE A 423 13.40 -15.38 13.33
C ILE A 423 12.76 -14.76 12.09
N ILE A 424 11.97 -13.73 12.33
CA ILE A 424 11.38 -12.86 11.31
C ILE A 424 12.33 -11.70 11.05
N ASP A 425 12.48 -11.32 9.79
CA ASP A 425 13.35 -10.24 9.32
C ASP A 425 14.78 -10.43 9.82
N ALA A 426 15.26 -11.68 9.74
CA ALA A 426 16.53 -12.13 10.28
C ALA A 426 17.70 -11.40 9.61
N VAL A 427 17.63 -11.25 8.29
CA VAL A 427 18.60 -10.52 7.46
C VAL A 427 17.86 -9.59 6.52
N MET A 428 18.29 -8.33 6.47
CA MET A 428 17.89 -7.38 5.43
C MET A 428 18.90 -7.46 4.30
N ILE A 429 18.41 -7.57 3.07
CA ILE A 429 19.22 -7.49 1.86
C ILE A 429 18.70 -6.36 0.97
N LYS A 430 19.56 -5.83 0.13
CA LYS A 430 19.23 -4.87 -0.93
C LYS A 430 19.77 -5.39 -2.24
N VAL A 431 18.91 -5.45 -3.25
CA VAL A 431 19.34 -5.80 -4.61
C VAL A 431 19.63 -4.51 -5.36
N MET A 432 20.83 -4.44 -5.94
CA MET A 432 21.29 -3.26 -6.66
C MET A 432 20.61 -3.12 -8.03
N PRO A 433 20.33 -1.89 -8.50
CA PRO A 433 19.78 -1.63 -9.83
C PRO A 433 20.65 -2.21 -10.95
N GLU A 434 20.01 -2.87 -11.91
CA GLU A 434 20.63 -3.34 -13.16
C GLU A 434 19.81 -2.76 -14.34
N PRO A 435 20.22 -1.59 -14.89
CA PRO A 435 19.45 -0.83 -15.87
C PRO A 435 19.15 -1.56 -17.19
N SER A 436 19.87 -2.65 -17.46
CA SER A 436 19.78 -3.42 -18.70
C SER A 436 18.69 -4.51 -18.67
N LEU A 437 18.01 -4.71 -17.54
CA LEU A 437 17.00 -5.78 -17.40
C LEU A 437 15.66 -5.40 -18.04
N PRO A 438 15.08 -6.29 -18.86
CA PRO A 438 13.76 -6.08 -19.48
C PRO A 438 12.60 -6.40 -18.52
N ALA A 439 12.88 -6.96 -17.34
CA ALA A 439 11.88 -7.38 -16.37
C ALA A 439 11.40 -6.22 -15.49
N GLY A 440 10.09 -6.18 -15.23
CA GLY A 440 9.45 -5.22 -14.34
C GLY A 440 9.02 -5.84 -13.00
N HIS A 441 8.80 -4.97 -12.00
CA HIS A 441 8.30 -5.31 -10.66
C HIS A 441 9.32 -6.00 -9.73
N ILE A 442 9.05 -7.24 -9.27
CA ILE A 442 9.73 -7.82 -8.09
C ILE A 442 10.69 -8.96 -8.45
N VAL A 443 10.35 -9.77 -9.44
CA VAL A 443 11.11 -10.98 -9.80
C VAL A 443 11.30 -11.02 -11.31
N ASP A 444 12.53 -11.21 -11.75
CA ASP A 444 12.86 -11.58 -13.11
C ASP A 444 12.67 -13.10 -13.26
N LEU A 445 11.90 -13.51 -14.27
CA LEU A 445 11.73 -14.92 -14.63
C LEU A 445 12.57 -15.29 -15.85
N GLU A 446 13.57 -14.46 -16.16
CA GLU A 446 14.52 -14.61 -17.27
C GLU A 446 13.81 -14.58 -18.63
N TYR A 447 12.77 -13.73 -18.76
CA TYR A 447 12.02 -13.60 -20.00
C TYR A 447 12.82 -12.88 -21.08
N ALA A 448 12.85 -13.45 -22.27
CA ALA A 448 13.50 -12.86 -23.45
C ALA A 448 12.45 -12.65 -24.56
N PRO A 449 12.05 -11.39 -24.86
CA PRO A 449 10.99 -11.13 -25.81
C PRO A 449 11.41 -11.48 -27.24
N ARG A 450 10.46 -12.00 -28.02
CA ARG A 450 10.60 -12.27 -29.45
C ARG A 450 9.50 -11.55 -30.21
N VAL A 451 9.86 -10.61 -31.07
CA VAL A 451 8.91 -9.79 -31.84
C VAL A 451 9.03 -10.16 -33.30
N ARG A 452 7.92 -10.54 -33.93
CA ARG A 452 7.83 -10.78 -35.37
C ARG A 452 6.85 -9.80 -36.01
N LEU A 453 7.23 -9.28 -37.16
CA LEU A 453 6.36 -8.55 -38.07
C LEU A 453 5.81 -9.52 -39.10
N SER A 454 4.49 -9.56 -39.25
CA SER A 454 3.84 -10.22 -40.38
C SER A 454 3.24 -9.14 -41.27
N THR A 455 3.64 -9.11 -42.54
CA THR A 455 3.09 -8.16 -43.51
C THR A 455 1.81 -8.72 -44.16
N PRO A 456 0.92 -7.86 -44.70
CA PRO A 456 -0.28 -8.30 -45.42
C PRO A 456 0.02 -9.25 -46.59
N ASP A 457 1.23 -9.19 -47.15
CA ASP A 457 1.69 -10.04 -48.25
C ASP A 457 2.17 -11.42 -47.79
N GLY A 458 2.14 -11.70 -46.48
CA GLY A 458 2.50 -12.99 -45.90
C GLY A 458 3.98 -13.15 -45.54
N GLU A 459 4.79 -12.10 -45.63
CA GLU A 459 6.19 -12.16 -45.17
C GLU A 459 6.26 -12.04 -43.64
N GLU A 460 7.01 -12.95 -43.00
CA GLU A 460 7.38 -12.85 -41.59
C GLU A 460 8.83 -12.38 -41.45
N ARG A 461 9.05 -11.31 -40.67
CA ARG A 461 10.39 -10.81 -40.29
C ARG A 461 10.52 -10.75 -38.78
N MET A 462 11.60 -11.31 -38.23
CA MET A 462 11.93 -11.17 -36.81
C MET A 462 12.50 -9.76 -36.57
N LEU A 463 11.87 -8.99 -35.68
CA LEU A 463 12.32 -7.64 -35.29
C LEU A 463 13.12 -7.64 -33.99
N VAL A 464 12.79 -8.53 -33.05
CA VAL A 464 13.52 -8.69 -31.78
C VAL A 464 13.70 -10.18 -31.52
N ARG A 465 14.93 -10.60 -31.23
CA ARG A 465 15.26 -11.97 -30.82
C ARG A 465 15.92 -11.92 -29.45
N ASP A 466 15.26 -12.55 -28.50
CA ASP A 466 15.75 -12.72 -27.13
C ASP A 466 16.12 -11.37 -26.47
N GLY A 467 15.27 -10.35 -26.64
CA GLY A 467 15.49 -9.01 -26.09
C GLY A 467 16.34 -8.07 -26.95
N VAL A 468 16.98 -8.55 -28.01
CA VAL A 468 17.86 -7.74 -28.85
C VAL A 468 17.20 -7.46 -30.21
N PRO A 469 17.14 -6.19 -30.68
CA PRO A 469 16.72 -5.87 -32.03
C PRO A 469 17.57 -6.62 -33.07
N VAL A 470 16.91 -7.18 -34.09
CA VAL A 470 17.58 -7.89 -35.18
C VAL A 470 17.48 -7.04 -36.45
N ASP A 471 18.60 -6.95 -37.19
CA ASP A 471 18.70 -6.15 -38.43
C ASP A 471 17.74 -6.58 -39.53
#